data_AF-A0A822GPA9-F1
#
_entry.id   AF-A0A822GPA9-F1
#
_cell.length_a   1.000
_cell.length_b   1.000
_cell.length_c   1.000
_cell.angle_alpha   90.00
_cell.angle_beta   90.00
_cell.angle_gamma   90.00
#
_symmetry.space_group_name_H-M   'P 1'
#
loop_
_entity.id
_entity.type
_entity.pdbx_description
1 polymer ?
#
loop_
_entity_poly.entity_id
_entity_poly.type
_entity_poly.pdbx_seq_one_letter_code
_entity_poly.pdbx_strand_id
1 'polypeptide(L)' 'LLIYAEVGSLFDENTGSTSQQQYVTIIVAHEIVHQWFGNLVSPAWWDEL' A
#
# COMPACT_ATOMS: atom_id res chain seq x y z
N LEU A 1 -7.65 2.02 -9.86
CA LEU A 1 -6.27 2.20 -10.36
C LEU A 1 -5.39 2.42 -9.14
N LEU A 2 -4.38 1.57 -8.94
CA LEU A 2 -3.43 1.71 -7.84
C LEU A 2 -2.32 2.67 -8.26
N ILE A 3 -2.06 3.70 -7.44
CA ILE A 3 -1.01 4.68 -7.70
C ILE A 3 -0.06 4.62 -6.51
N TYR A 4 1.20 4.31 -6.80
CA TYR A 4 2.26 4.20 -5.80
C TYR A 4 3.23 5.37 -5.94
N ALA A 5 3.68 5.93 -4.82
CA ALA A 5 4.81 6.84 -4.84
C ALA A 5 6.08 6.05 -5.23
N GLU A 6 6.82 6.57 -6.21
CA GLU A 6 8.04 5.93 -6.73
C GLU A 6 9.10 5.73 -5.62
N VAL A 7 9.18 6.73 -4.72
CA VAL A 7 9.99 6.64 -3.50
C VAL A 7 9.34 5.68 -2.52
N GLY A 8 9.96 4.52 -2.33
CA GLY A 8 9.57 3.54 -1.31
C GLY A 8 8.59 2.45 -1.74
N SER A 9 8.15 2.44 -3.01
CA SER A 9 7.36 1.33 -3.59
C SER A 9 8.14 0.45 -4.57
N LEU A 10 9.36 0.83 -4.92
CA LEU A 10 10.26 0.05 -5.77
C LEU A 10 11.26 -0.74 -4.92
N PHE A 11 11.48 -2.01 -5.30
CA PHE A 11 12.45 -2.91 -4.68
C PHE A 11 13.38 -3.50 -5.75
N ASP A 12 14.68 -3.50 -5.47
CA ASP A 12 15.72 -4.15 -6.29
C ASP A 12 16.32 -5.31 -5.49
N GLU A 13 16.30 -6.52 -6.04
CA GLU A 13 16.81 -7.72 -5.39
C GLU A 13 18.34 -7.72 -5.20
N ASN A 14 19.08 -6.96 -6.02
CA ASN A 14 20.55 -6.94 -6.00
C ASN A 14 21.11 -5.90 -5.02
N THR A 15 20.34 -4.86 -4.72
CA THR A 15 20.79 -3.73 -3.89
C THR A 15 19.89 -3.44 -2.68
N GLY A 16 18.68 -3.99 -2.68
CA GLY A 16 17.66 -3.73 -1.67
C GLY A 16 17.92 -4.46 -0.36
N SER A 17 17.68 -3.76 0.75
CA SER A 17 17.72 -4.37 2.09
C SER A 17 16.41 -5.10 2.41
N THR A 18 16.46 -6.06 3.33
CA THR A 18 15.25 -6.74 3.85
C THR A 18 14.24 -5.75 4.45
N SER A 19 14.73 -4.68 5.09
CA SER A 19 13.87 -3.61 5.62
C SER A 19 13.10 -2.90 4.51
N GLN A 20 13.77 -2.61 3.39
CA GLN A 20 13.15 -2.00 2.22
C GLN A 20 12.14 -2.95 1.56
N GLN A 21 12.44 -4.25 1.49
CA GLN A 21 11.50 -5.26 1.01
C GLN A 21 10.22 -5.31 1.86
N GLN A 22 10.36 -5.31 3.19
CA GLN A 22 9.23 -5.29 4.11
C GLN A 22 8.39 -4.02 3.93
N TYR A 23 9.05 -2.87 3.81
CA TYR A 23 8.37 -1.58 3.62
C TYR A 23 7.51 -1.56 2.34
N VAL A 24 8.09 -1.98 1.21
CA VAL A 24 7.37 -2.08 -0.07
C VAL A 24 6.18 -3.07 0.05
N THR A 25 6.41 -4.20 0.71
CA THR A 25 5.35 -5.22 0.91
C THR A 25 4.18 -4.67 1.72
N ILE A 26 4.45 -3.90 2.77
CA ILE A 26 3.41 -3.30 3.62
C ILE A 26 2.58 -2.30 2.81
N ILE A 27 3.22 -1.43 2.01
CA ILE A 27 2.51 -0.47 1.16
C ILE A 27 1.61 -1.19 0.15
N VAL A 28 2.14 -2.20 -0.53
CA VAL A 28 1.35 -2.98 -1.49
C VAL A 28 0.15 -3.64 -0.81
N ALA A 29 0.35 -4.26 0.36
CA ALA A 29 -0.73 -4.86 1.12
C ALA A 29 -1.80 -3.84 1.54
N HIS A 30 -1.39 -2.66 2.01
CA HIS A 30 -2.28 -1.57 2.43
C HIS A 30 -3.21 -1.15 1.29
N GLU A 31 -2.66 -0.88 0.10
CA GLU A 31 -3.45 -0.44 -1.05
C GLU A 31 -4.37 -1.53 -1.63
N ILE A 32 -3.94 -2.79 -1.53
CA ILE A 32 -4.77 -3.95 -1.89
C ILE A 32 -5.97 -4.04 -0.95
N VAL A 33 -5.75 -3.94 0.37
CA VAL A 33 -6.83 -3.97 1.37
C VAL A 33 -7.85 -2.85 1.12
N HIS A 34 -7.39 -1.67 0.71
CA HIS A 34 -8.27 -0.56 0.36
C HIS A 34 -9.19 -0.83 -0.84
N GLN A 35 -8.88 -1.80 -1.71
CA GLN A 35 -9.79 -2.20 -2.78
C GLN A 35 -11.09 -2.82 -2.23
N TRP A 36 -11.05 -3.45 -1.05
CA TRP A 36 -12.24 -3.93 -0.35
C TRP A 36 -12.74 -2.91 0.68
N PHE A 37 -11.86 -2.42 1.56
CA PHE A 37 -12.20 -1.50 2.65
C PHE A 37 -11.80 -0.06 2.29
N GLY A 38 -12.73 0.64 1.66
CA GLY A 38 -12.55 1.96 1.08
C GLY A 38 -13.34 2.06 -0.22
N ASN A 39 -13.04 1.19 -1.19
CA ASN A 39 -13.71 1.18 -2.49
C ASN A 39 -15.02 0.39 -2.49
N LEU A 40 -15.01 -0.88 -2.07
CA LEU A 40 -16.21 -1.73 -2.08
C LEU A 40 -17.12 -1.48 -0.87
N VAL A 41 -16.51 -1.34 0.30
CA VAL A 41 -17.17 -0.95 1.54
C VAL A 41 -16.55 0.36 2.00
N SER A 42 -17.28 1.45 1.86
CA SER A 42 -16.87 2.77 2.32
C SER A 42 -17.56 3.08 3.65
N PRO A 43 -16.92 3.83 4.57
CA PRO A 43 -17.61 4.31 5.75
C PRO A 43 -18.81 5.18 5.38
N ALA A 44 -19.80 5.24 6.27
CA ALA A 44 -21.00 6.02 6.01
C ALA A 44 -20.72 7.53 6.07
N TRP A 45 -19.69 7.93 6.82
CA TRP A 45 -19.27 9.30 6.96
C TRP A 45 -17.77 9.41 7.29
N TRP A 46 -17.19 10.58 7.07
CA TRP A 46 -15.75 10.84 7.27
C TRP A 46 -15.28 10.69 8.71
N ASP A 47 -16.17 10.81 9.70
CA ASP A 47 -15.84 10.64 11.12
C ASP A 47 -15.57 9.17 11.51
N GLU A 48 -15.85 8.22 10.61
CA GLU A 48 -15.62 6.78 10.80
C GLU A 48 -14.37 6.26 10.06
N LEU A 49 -13.61 7.14 9.39
CA LEU A 49 -12.45 6.82 8.57
C LEU A 49 -11.14 6.82 9.39
#